data_AF-A0A843KN63-F1
#
_entry.id   AF-A0A843KN63-F1
#
_cell.length_a   1.000
_cell.length_b   1.000
_cell.length_c   1.000
_cell.angle_alpha   90.00
_cell.angle_beta   90.00
_cell.angle_gamma   90.00
#
_symmetry.space_group_name_H-M   'P 1'
#
loop_
_entity.id
_entity.type
_entity.pdbx_description
1 polymer ?
#
loop_
_entity_poly.entity_id
_entity_poly.type
_entity_poly.pdbx_seq_one_letter_code
_entity_poly.pdbx_strand_id
1 'polypeptide(L)'
;MLSVNELALEIFENLAEYAEEFNAAYHELDNGARIIDCGVSTRGGYAAGRAFTEICMGGLGEVNFRMANILDFPLPFIDVFTDFPSISCLGAQKAGWTIKHNNYFAMGSGPARALSLKPKHTYEVIGYEDDFDSAVIALESDHLPNGEVMEKIAEDCH
;
A
#
# COMPACT_ATOMS: atom_id res chain seq x y z
N MET A 1 -6.53 -15.62 -11.85
CA MET A 1 -5.98 -14.27 -12.15
C MET A 1 -4.96 -13.99 -11.05
N LEU A 2 -3.90 -13.22 -11.28
CA LEU A 2 -2.99 -12.86 -10.19
C LEU A 2 -3.74 -11.95 -9.22
N SER A 3 -3.68 -12.24 -7.91
CA SER A 3 -4.26 -11.37 -6.90
C SER A 3 -3.21 -10.38 -6.38
N VAL A 4 -3.47 -9.09 -6.52
CA VAL A 4 -2.59 -8.05 -5.98
C VAL A 4 -2.71 -7.95 -4.47
N ASN A 5 -3.85 -8.33 -3.90
CA ASN A 5 -4.03 -8.38 -2.45
C ASN A 5 -3.29 -9.56 -1.83
N GLU A 6 -3.36 -10.76 -2.43
CA GLU A 6 -2.61 -11.94 -1.97
C GLU A 6 -1.10 -11.67 -1.94
N LEU A 7 -0.54 -11.18 -3.04
CA LEU A 7 0.91 -10.92 -3.15
C LEU A 7 1.37 -9.79 -2.21
N ALA A 8 0.59 -8.72 -2.08
CA ALA A 8 0.94 -7.64 -1.15
C ALA A 8 0.75 -8.06 0.31
N LEU A 9 -0.15 -9.00 0.59
CA LEU A 9 -0.32 -9.54 1.93
C LEU A 9 0.95 -10.27 2.39
N GLU A 10 1.61 -11.04 1.53
CA GLU A 10 2.89 -11.67 1.85
C GLU A 10 3.96 -10.65 2.28
N ILE A 11 4.04 -9.51 1.58
CA ILE A 11 4.97 -8.42 1.92
C ILE A 11 4.56 -7.76 3.23
N PHE A 12 3.25 -7.54 3.44
CA PHE A 12 2.69 -7.00 4.68
C PHE A 12 3.02 -7.90 5.88
N GLU A 13 2.84 -9.23 5.76
CA GLU A 13 3.12 -10.17 6.85
C GLU A 13 4.61 -10.13 7.24
N ASN A 14 5.51 -10.09 6.25
CA ASN A 14 6.94 -9.96 6.55
C ASN A 14 7.27 -8.62 7.24
N LEU A 15 6.62 -7.52 6.83
CA LEU A 15 6.81 -6.24 7.49
C LEU A 15 6.24 -6.25 8.92
N ALA A 16 5.09 -6.91 9.14
CA ALA A 16 4.47 -7.05 10.45
C ALA A 16 5.32 -7.90 11.40
N GLU A 17 5.82 -9.06 10.92
CA GLU A 17 6.64 -10.00 11.70
C GLU A 17 7.95 -9.35 12.15
N TYR A 18 8.60 -8.57 11.29
CA TYR A 18 9.90 -7.95 11.56
C TYR A 18 9.82 -6.42 11.75
N ALA A 19 8.69 -5.89 12.21
CA ALA A 19 8.41 -4.44 12.24
C ALA A 19 9.53 -3.60 12.87
N GLU A 20 10.18 -4.09 13.93
CA GLU A 20 11.30 -3.42 14.59
C GLU A 20 12.51 -3.24 13.64
N GLU A 21 12.84 -4.23 12.82
CA GLU A 21 13.93 -4.16 11.83
C GLU A 21 13.65 -3.12 10.73
N PHE A 22 12.36 -2.89 10.45
CA PHE A 22 11.90 -1.87 9.52
C PHE A 22 11.80 -0.47 10.16
N ASN A 23 12.05 -0.32 11.47
CA ASN A 23 11.74 0.87 12.27
C ASN A 23 10.25 1.27 12.14
N ALA A 24 9.36 0.29 12.11
CA ALA A 24 7.91 0.41 12.05
C ALA A 24 7.27 -0.14 13.34
N ALA A 25 5.96 -0.01 13.48
CA ALA A 25 5.22 -0.58 14.61
C ALA A 25 3.95 -1.29 14.13
N TYR A 26 3.78 -2.54 14.55
CA TYR A 26 2.58 -3.32 14.31
C TYR A 26 1.51 -3.03 15.38
N HIS A 27 0.27 -2.88 14.93
CA HIS A 27 -0.91 -2.72 15.77
C HIS A 27 -2.03 -3.62 15.26
N GLU A 28 -2.76 -4.22 16.18
CA GLU A 28 -4.00 -4.93 15.89
C GLU A 28 -5.13 -4.26 16.67
N LEU A 29 -6.20 -3.90 15.96
CA LEU A 29 -7.36 -3.25 16.54
C LEU A 29 -8.36 -4.30 17.04
N ASP A 30 -9.28 -3.88 17.93
CA ASP A 30 -10.30 -4.76 18.52
C ASP A 30 -11.23 -5.41 17.47
N ASN A 31 -11.37 -4.80 16.29
CA ASN A 31 -12.15 -5.36 15.17
C ASN A 31 -11.34 -6.29 14.24
N GLY A 32 -10.10 -6.64 14.62
CA GLY A 32 -9.21 -7.53 13.86
C GLY A 32 -8.44 -6.85 12.72
N ALA A 33 -8.66 -5.55 12.48
CA ALA A 33 -7.88 -4.82 11.50
C ALA A 33 -6.42 -4.68 11.95
N ARG A 34 -5.49 -4.89 11.02
CA ARG A 34 -4.05 -4.86 11.26
C ARG A 34 -3.44 -3.63 10.61
N ILE A 35 -2.62 -2.91 11.36
CA ILE A 35 -2.00 -1.66 10.94
C ILE A 35 -0.50 -1.76 11.17
N ILE A 36 0.29 -1.30 10.21
CA ILE A 36 1.71 -1.08 10.41
C ILE A 36 2.03 0.39 10.25
N ASP A 37 2.41 1.04 11.35
CA ASP A 37 2.86 2.42 11.36
C ASP A 37 4.28 2.51 10.78
N CYS A 38 4.36 3.02 9.55
CA CYS A 38 5.60 3.19 8.80
C CYS A 38 6.17 4.63 8.87
N GLY A 39 5.61 5.54 9.67
CA GLY A 39 6.13 6.92 9.72
C GLY A 39 5.34 7.98 10.50
N VAL A 40 4.25 7.64 11.19
CA VAL A 40 3.48 8.57 12.03
C VAL A 40 4.16 8.74 13.39
N SER A 41 4.25 7.65 14.16
CA SER A 41 4.91 7.60 15.47
C SER A 41 6.28 6.91 15.39
N THR A 42 6.60 6.34 14.24
CA THR A 42 7.84 5.59 13.99
C THR A 42 8.71 6.32 12.98
N ARG A 43 9.99 5.92 12.92
CA ARG A 43 10.95 6.55 12.01
C ARG A 43 10.81 6.06 10.57
N GLY A 44 10.42 4.81 10.39
CA GLY A 44 10.54 4.11 9.11
C GLY A 44 11.98 4.08 8.59
N GLY A 45 12.13 3.96 7.28
CA GLY A 45 13.45 3.97 6.63
C GLY A 45 13.40 3.37 5.23
N TYR A 46 14.56 3.15 4.62
CA TYR A 46 14.66 2.62 3.25
C TYR A 46 14.00 1.25 3.09
N ALA A 47 14.19 0.33 4.04
CA ALA A 47 13.58 -0.99 3.99
C ALA A 47 12.05 -0.91 4.07
N ALA A 48 11.51 -0.07 4.98
CA ALA A 48 10.08 0.13 5.12
C ALA A 48 9.50 0.81 3.87
N GLY A 49 10.19 1.82 3.33
CA GLY A 49 9.78 2.51 2.11
C GLY A 49 9.79 1.61 0.88
N ARG A 50 10.75 0.67 0.76
CA ARG A 50 10.76 -0.34 -0.30
C ARG A 50 9.53 -1.23 -0.20
N ALA A 51 9.32 -1.88 0.94
CA ALA A 51 8.20 -2.78 1.15
C ALA A 51 6.85 -2.08 1.01
N PHE A 52 6.71 -0.85 1.53
CA PHE A 52 5.51 -0.02 1.34
C PHE A 52 5.25 0.28 -0.14
N THR A 53 6.29 0.58 -0.92
CA THR A 53 6.16 0.83 -2.37
C THR A 53 5.77 -0.45 -3.13
N GLU A 54 6.36 -1.59 -2.79
CA GLU A 54 6.04 -2.89 -3.39
C GLU A 54 4.62 -3.34 -3.05
N ILE A 55 4.16 -3.09 -1.81
CA ILE A 55 2.75 -3.25 -1.39
C ILE A 55 1.84 -2.36 -2.23
N CYS A 56 2.16 -1.07 -2.39
CA CYS A 56 1.40 -0.17 -3.26
C CYS A 56 1.29 -0.73 -4.67
N MET A 57 2.36 -1.34 -5.20
CA MET A 57 2.39 -1.96 -6.54
C MET A 57 1.75 -3.36 -6.59
N GLY A 58 1.14 -3.84 -5.51
CA GLY A 58 0.44 -5.12 -5.44
C GLY A 58 1.36 -6.33 -5.52
N GLY A 59 2.60 -6.22 -5.06
CA GLY A 59 3.62 -7.27 -5.16
C GLY A 59 4.07 -7.56 -6.61
N LEU A 60 3.61 -6.79 -7.60
CA LEU A 60 3.98 -6.92 -9.01
C LEU A 60 5.04 -5.90 -9.44
N GLY A 61 5.63 -5.19 -8.48
CA GLY A 61 6.72 -4.24 -8.69
C GLY A 61 7.95 -4.64 -7.88
N GLU A 62 9.14 -4.40 -8.45
CA GLU A 62 10.42 -4.53 -7.75
C GLU A 62 11.01 -3.14 -7.55
N VAL A 63 11.46 -2.84 -6.34
CA VAL A 63 12.05 -1.53 -5.99
C VAL A 63 13.47 -1.69 -5.47
N ASN A 64 14.41 -1.07 -6.18
CA ASN A 64 15.83 -1.04 -5.80
C ASN A 64 16.29 0.38 -5.50
N PHE A 65 17.34 0.51 -4.70
CA PHE A 65 17.98 1.80 -4.43
C PHE A 65 19.33 1.88 -5.12
N ARG A 66 19.62 3.03 -5.71
CA ARG A 66 20.97 3.37 -6.17
C ARG A 66 21.34 4.79 -5.79
N MET A 67 22.63 5.04 -5.63
CA MET A 67 23.17 6.39 -5.56
C MET A 67 23.48 6.88 -6.97
N ALA A 68 23.05 8.10 -7.30
CA ALA A 68 23.42 8.76 -8.54
C ALA A 68 23.49 10.27 -8.35
N ASN A 69 24.03 10.98 -9.34
CA ASN A 69 24.19 12.42 -9.27
C ASN A 69 23.14 13.13 -10.13
N ILE A 70 22.53 14.19 -9.57
CA ILE A 70 21.89 15.24 -10.37
C ILE A 70 22.89 16.38 -10.45
N LEU A 71 23.45 16.64 -11.63
CA LEU A 71 24.64 17.49 -11.80
C LEU A 71 25.77 16.97 -10.89
N ASP A 72 26.24 17.79 -9.95
CA ASP A 72 27.32 17.44 -9.00
C ASP A 72 26.78 16.97 -7.63
N PHE A 73 25.47 16.81 -7.48
CA PHE A 73 24.84 16.47 -6.19
C PHE A 73 24.51 14.98 -6.11
N PRO A 74 25.16 14.21 -5.20
CA PRO A 74 24.83 12.81 -4.98
C PRO A 74 23.51 12.68 -4.23
N LEU A 75 22.57 11.91 -4.78
CA LEU A 75 21.24 11.67 -4.22
C LEU A 75 20.88 10.17 -4.31
N PRO A 76 20.07 9.67 -3.37
CA PRO A 76 19.44 8.36 -3.50
C PRO A 76 18.33 8.41 -4.56
N PHE A 77 18.25 7.36 -5.37
CA PHE A 77 17.20 7.13 -6.35
C PHE A 77 16.52 5.79 -6.06
N ILE A 78 15.25 5.70 -6.43
CA ILE A 78 14.56 4.42 -6.61
C ILE A 78 14.59 4.04 -8.07
N ASP A 79 14.94 2.79 -8.35
CA ASP A 79 14.68 2.14 -9.64
C ASP A 79 13.47 1.22 -9.45
N VAL A 80 12.50 1.31 -10.37
CA VAL A 80 11.23 0.61 -10.27
C VAL A 80 11.00 -0.20 -11.54
N PHE A 81 10.72 -1.49 -11.38
CA PHE A 81 10.51 -2.44 -12.49
C PHE A 81 9.18 -3.17 -12.30
N THR A 82 8.48 -3.44 -13.40
CA THR A 82 7.24 -4.23 -13.39
C THR A 82 6.95 -4.78 -14.79
N ASP A 83 6.54 -6.04 -14.87
CA ASP A 83 6.03 -6.66 -16.11
C ASP A 83 4.49 -6.52 -16.24
N PHE A 84 3.84 -5.89 -15.25
CA PHE A 84 2.38 -5.73 -15.19
C PHE A 84 1.96 -4.26 -15.04
N PRO A 85 2.45 -3.33 -15.89
CA PRO A 85 2.37 -1.89 -15.63
C PRO A 85 0.96 -1.34 -15.45
N SER A 86 -0.05 -1.86 -16.16
CA SER A 86 -1.44 -1.43 -15.97
C SER A 86 -1.99 -1.85 -14.61
N ILE A 87 -1.72 -3.09 -14.18
CA ILE A 87 -2.22 -3.64 -12.92
C ILE A 87 -1.45 -3.02 -11.75
N SER A 88 -0.12 -3.06 -11.78
CA SER A 88 0.73 -2.57 -10.69
C SER A 88 0.61 -1.06 -10.49
N CYS A 89 0.63 -0.26 -11.57
CA CYS A 89 0.57 1.20 -11.43
C CYS A 89 -0.87 1.72 -11.29
N LEU A 90 -1.82 1.26 -12.13
CA LEU A 90 -3.18 1.82 -12.13
C LEU A 90 -4.14 1.03 -11.24
N GLY A 91 -4.06 -0.30 -11.27
CA GLY A 91 -4.89 -1.21 -10.48
C GLY A 91 -4.54 -1.21 -8.99
N ALA A 92 -3.28 -0.99 -8.63
CA ALA A 92 -2.82 -0.95 -7.25
C ALA A 92 -2.25 0.43 -6.86
N GLN A 93 -1.08 0.83 -7.37
CA GLN A 93 -0.25 1.90 -6.81
C GLN A 93 -0.89 3.29 -6.79
N LYS A 94 -1.70 3.62 -7.80
CA LYS A 94 -2.35 4.93 -7.87
C LYS A 94 -3.12 5.23 -6.58
N ALA A 95 -2.89 6.41 -6.02
CA ALA A 95 -3.67 6.99 -4.93
C ALA A 95 -5.07 7.44 -5.41
N GLY A 96 -5.87 6.46 -5.86
CA GLY A 96 -7.13 6.67 -6.55
C GLY A 96 -8.35 6.63 -5.64
N TRP A 97 -8.17 6.37 -4.34
CA TRP A 97 -9.26 6.25 -3.38
C TRP A 97 -9.10 7.29 -2.27
N THR A 98 -10.00 8.27 -2.21
CA THR A 98 -10.06 9.18 -1.06
C THR A 98 -10.79 8.52 0.09
N ILE A 99 -10.10 8.27 1.20
CA ILE A 99 -10.69 7.77 2.44
C ILE A 99 -11.13 8.97 3.26
N LYS A 100 -12.44 9.06 3.55
CA LYS A 100 -13.00 10.08 4.42
C LYS A 100 -14.03 9.47 5.36
N HIS A 101 -13.79 9.59 6.66
CA HIS A 101 -14.72 9.14 7.69
C HIS A 101 -14.57 10.04 8.93
N ASN A 102 -15.64 10.72 9.33
CA ASN A 102 -15.60 11.74 10.38
C ASN A 102 -14.49 12.78 10.12
N ASN A 103 -13.51 12.89 11.03
CA ASN A 103 -12.37 13.79 10.91
C ASN A 103 -11.14 13.14 10.26
N TYR A 104 -11.22 11.86 9.90
CA TYR A 104 -10.14 11.14 9.21
C TYR A 104 -10.17 11.43 7.71
N PHE A 105 -9.00 11.74 7.17
CA PHE A 105 -8.77 11.95 5.73
C PHE A 105 -7.44 11.34 5.34
N ALA A 106 -7.44 10.51 4.29
CA ALA A 106 -6.22 9.93 3.73
C ALA A 106 -6.37 9.68 2.23
N MET A 107 -5.24 9.69 1.53
CA MET A 107 -5.15 9.17 0.18
C MET A 107 -4.81 7.68 0.24
N GLY A 108 -5.74 6.86 -0.26
CA GLY A 108 -5.62 5.41 -0.32
C GLY A 108 -5.04 4.95 -1.66
N SER A 109 -3.93 4.24 -1.56
CA SER A 109 -3.25 3.53 -2.64
C SER A 109 -3.27 2.03 -2.35
N GLY A 110 -2.89 1.24 -3.36
CA GLY A 110 -2.63 -0.17 -3.19
C GLY A 110 -3.79 -1.12 -3.52
N PRO A 111 -3.57 -2.42 -3.28
CA PRO A 111 -4.39 -3.54 -3.74
C PRO A 111 -5.87 -3.52 -3.38
N ALA A 112 -6.23 -3.02 -2.21
CA ALA A 112 -7.63 -2.92 -1.76
C ALA A 112 -8.50 -2.13 -2.75
N ARG A 113 -7.89 -1.24 -3.54
CA ARG A 113 -8.61 -0.50 -4.58
C ARG A 113 -9.16 -1.41 -5.68
N ALA A 114 -8.55 -2.57 -5.91
CA ALA A 114 -8.94 -3.55 -6.94
C ALA A 114 -10.10 -4.45 -6.50
N LEU A 115 -10.40 -4.50 -5.20
CA LEU A 115 -11.62 -5.08 -4.63
C LEU A 115 -12.74 -4.03 -4.61
N SER A 116 -12.46 -2.86 -4.05
CA SER A 116 -13.44 -1.76 -3.92
C SER A 116 -13.73 -0.98 -5.22
N LEU A 117 -13.03 -1.34 -6.31
CA LEU A 117 -13.11 -0.72 -7.63
C LEU A 117 -13.01 0.82 -7.59
N LYS A 118 -12.00 1.37 -6.90
CA LYS A 118 -11.82 2.84 -6.77
C LYS A 118 -10.69 3.41 -7.64
N PRO A 119 -10.97 4.24 -8.67
CA PRO A 119 -12.27 4.50 -9.29
C PRO A 119 -12.61 3.43 -10.34
N LYS A 120 -13.90 3.10 -10.48
CA LYS A 120 -14.40 1.98 -11.29
C LYS A 120 -13.91 2.00 -12.73
N HIS A 121 -13.88 3.19 -13.33
CA HIS A 121 -13.41 3.38 -14.71
C HIS A 121 -11.97 2.88 -14.94
N THR A 122 -11.10 2.93 -13.92
CA THR A 122 -9.73 2.41 -14.07
C THR A 122 -9.75 0.90 -14.36
N TYR A 123 -10.54 0.14 -13.59
CA TYR A 123 -10.65 -1.32 -13.69
C TYR A 123 -11.33 -1.76 -14.98
N GLU A 124 -12.35 -1.03 -15.43
CA GLU A 124 -12.98 -1.22 -16.74
C GLU A 124 -11.97 -1.06 -17.89
N VAL A 125 -11.07 -0.06 -17.81
CA VAL A 125 -10.08 0.24 -18.85
C VAL A 125 -8.94 -0.78 -18.87
N ILE A 126 -8.45 -1.20 -17.69
CA ILE A 126 -7.33 -2.14 -17.60
C ILE A 126 -7.77 -3.62 -17.68
N GLY A 127 -9.07 -3.90 -17.61
CA GLY A 127 -9.61 -5.26 -17.68
C GLY A 127 -9.19 -6.15 -16.52
N TYR A 128 -9.13 -5.58 -15.31
CA TYR A 128 -8.67 -6.25 -14.09
C TYR A 128 -9.61 -5.94 -12.93
N GLU A 129 -9.90 -6.94 -12.12
CA GLU A 129 -10.61 -6.88 -10.85
C GLU A 129 -10.02 -8.00 -10.00
N ASP A 130 -9.70 -7.70 -8.74
CA ASP A 130 -9.13 -8.71 -7.86
C ASP A 130 -10.24 -9.55 -7.22
N ASP A 131 -9.91 -10.76 -6.80
CA ASP A 131 -10.82 -11.71 -6.15
C ASP A 131 -10.05 -12.41 -5.03
N PHE A 132 -10.13 -11.85 -3.82
CA PHE A 132 -9.40 -12.33 -2.65
C PHE A 132 -10.10 -11.92 -1.35
N ASP A 133 -10.03 -12.77 -0.32
CA ASP A 133 -10.74 -12.61 0.96
C ASP A 133 -10.08 -11.59 1.91
N SER A 134 -9.07 -10.85 1.47
CA SER A 134 -8.36 -9.87 2.30
C SER A 134 -7.97 -8.64 1.50
N ALA A 135 -8.02 -7.48 2.14
CA ALA A 135 -7.71 -6.20 1.52
C ALA A 135 -6.44 -5.59 2.13
N VAL A 136 -5.46 -5.24 1.29
CA VAL A 136 -4.25 -4.52 1.70
C VAL A 136 -4.27 -3.11 1.14
N ILE A 137 -4.20 -2.10 2.01
CA ILE A 137 -4.25 -0.68 1.62
C ILE A 137 -3.06 0.08 2.19
N ALA A 138 -2.54 1.02 1.40
CA ALA A 138 -1.52 1.97 1.82
C ALA A 138 -2.17 3.36 1.97
N LEU A 139 -2.04 3.96 3.15
CA LEU A 139 -2.65 5.24 3.49
C LEU A 139 -1.57 6.31 3.69
N GLU A 140 -1.64 7.38 2.91
CA GLU A 140 -0.87 8.60 3.17
C GLU A 140 -1.69 9.51 4.09
N SER A 141 -1.27 9.59 5.35
CA SER A 141 -1.92 10.37 6.42
C SER A 141 -0.92 10.75 7.50
N ASP A 142 -1.23 11.80 8.27
CA ASP A 142 -0.44 12.25 9.41
C ASP A 142 -0.85 11.59 10.74
N HIS A 143 -1.90 10.76 10.73
CA HIS A 143 -2.36 10.00 11.90
C HIS A 143 -2.84 8.60 11.48
N LEU A 144 -2.79 7.63 12.40
CA LEU A 144 -3.24 6.27 12.14
C LEU A 144 -4.77 6.19 12.02
N PRO A 145 -5.32 5.31 11.15
CA PRO A 145 -6.75 5.04 11.11
C PRO A 145 -7.21 4.34 12.39
N ASN A 146 -8.46 4.60 12.78
CA ASN A 146 -9.10 3.88 13.89
C ASN A 146 -9.96 2.72 13.37
N GLY A 147 -10.60 1.98 14.29
CA GLY A 147 -11.44 0.83 13.95
C GLY A 147 -12.55 1.16 12.96
N GLU A 148 -13.26 2.28 13.15
CA GLU A 148 -14.36 2.72 12.28
C GLU A 148 -13.89 3.01 10.84
N VAL A 149 -12.71 3.63 10.69
CA VAL A 149 -12.11 3.87 9.37
C VAL A 149 -11.75 2.55 8.68
N MET A 150 -11.18 1.59 9.43
CA MET A 150 -10.80 0.29 8.88
C MET A 150 -12.02 -0.57 8.53
N GLU A 151 -13.07 -0.53 9.35
CA GLU A 151 -14.35 -1.20 9.07
C GLU A 151 -14.98 -0.66 7.79
N LYS A 152 -14.99 0.67 7.61
CA LYS A 152 -15.42 1.28 6.36
C LYS A 152 -14.63 0.80 5.14
N ILE A 153 -13.31 0.68 5.26
CA ILE A 153 -12.45 0.20 4.16
C ILE A 153 -12.79 -1.25 3.83
N ALA A 154 -12.97 -2.10 4.85
CA ALA A 154 -13.36 -3.49 4.68
C ALA A 154 -14.73 -3.62 4.00
N GLU A 155 -15.75 -2.90 4.47
CA GLU A 155 -17.08 -2.89 3.85
C GLU A 155 -17.06 -2.52 2.35
N ASP A 156 -16.23 -1.53 2.00
CA ASP A 156 -16.07 -1.08 0.62
C ASP A 156 -15.32 -2.12 -0.24
N CYS A 157 -14.56 -3.05 0.34
CA CYS A 157 -13.82 -4.12 -0.34
C CYS A 157 -14.54 -5.48 -0.38
N HIS A 158 -15.65 -5.62 0.36
CA HIS A 158 -16.44 -6.86 0.53
C HIS A 158 -15.68 -7.98 1.25
#